data_AF-A0A5C7GRM3-F1
#
_entry.id   AF-A0A5C7GRM3-F1
#
_cell.length_a   1.000
_cell.length_b   1.000
_cell.length_c   1.000
_cell.angle_alpha   90.00
_cell.angle_beta   90.00
_cell.angle_gamma   90.00
#
_symmetry.space_group_name_H-M   'P 1'
#
loop_
_entity.id
_entity.type
_entity.pdbx_description
1 polymer ?
#
loop_
_entity_poly.entity_id
_entity_poly.type
_entity_poly.pdbx_seq_one_letter_code
_entity_poly.pdbx_strand_id
1 'polypeptide(L)'
;MPTPNRIPIQITPEKPQPLQRHHTARYYAHRVRESLATRVSKTICIGFLSILLVLGIVAFILWLSLRPHRPRFHIHEFSVPGLDQATGFENAQITFNVTARNSNQHIGINYYSMEAMVYYRDQQVGSIHLKDPFYQEPKTTTVLDATLSGATLTVSSRRWEEFLNDRGKGKIGFRLDIKSVVRFKVSTWDFHRHTMHATCDVVVGPNGYILPTSKDKRCLLGLLALCLWLSLRPRNPTITVVELSLPPGDNRTSVTDDGNNNGTLYYNLEIDNQNKDSNIYFDDILVTFYNGQDRAAVDRISAFTLGKGKTQRMAARDLSVDGRVWKALRNAILNATAEVKVGVVTGLRYKTWGIKSKHQGVHLQGTGKIGKDGKLIGKKKKIKLKHASKKWRVKASHIHN
;
A
#
# COMPACT_ATOMS: atom_id res chain seq x y z
N MET A 1 -70.11 -32.44 86.45
CA MET A 1 -69.07 -32.01 87.41
C MET A 1 -67.69 -32.29 86.81
N PRO A 2 -66.68 -31.44 87.07
CA PRO A 2 -65.82 -30.84 86.03
C PRO A 2 -64.52 -31.59 85.72
N THR A 3 -63.96 -31.24 84.56
CA THR A 3 -62.79 -31.73 83.80
C THR A 3 -61.44 -31.77 84.56
N PRO A 4 -60.42 -32.46 84.00
CA PRO A 4 -59.33 -31.66 83.43
C PRO A 4 -58.80 -32.13 82.06
N ASN A 5 -58.83 -31.18 81.14
CA ASN A 5 -57.81 -30.84 80.14
C ASN A 5 -57.13 -31.95 79.33
N ARG A 6 -57.60 -32.13 78.10
CA ARG A 6 -56.75 -32.56 76.97
C ARG A 6 -55.68 -31.49 76.71
N ILE A 7 -54.42 -31.88 76.85
CA ILE A 7 -53.29 -31.13 76.30
C ILE A 7 -53.16 -31.56 74.83
N PRO A 8 -53.12 -30.63 73.85
CA PRO A 8 -52.80 -30.98 72.47
C PRO A 8 -51.30 -31.31 72.38
N ILE A 9 -50.96 -32.49 71.85
CA ILE A 9 -49.59 -32.84 71.47
C ILE A 9 -49.24 -32.01 70.24
N GLN A 10 -48.52 -30.92 70.46
CA GLN A 10 -47.95 -30.11 69.39
C GLN A 10 -46.73 -30.83 68.84
N ILE A 11 -46.91 -31.51 67.70
CA ILE A 11 -45.79 -32.05 66.91
C ILE A 11 -45.02 -30.85 66.37
N THR A 12 -43.86 -30.57 66.94
CA THR A 12 -42.93 -29.57 66.40
C THR A 12 -42.32 -30.19 65.14
N PRO A 13 -42.43 -29.57 63.95
CA PRO A 13 -41.73 -30.08 62.79
C PRO A 13 -40.22 -29.89 63.04
N GLU A 14 -39.51 -31.01 63.09
CA GLU A 14 -38.05 -31.01 63.09
C GLU A 14 -37.58 -30.31 61.82
N LYS A 15 -37.07 -29.09 61.99
CA LYS A 15 -36.50 -28.29 60.91
C LYS A 15 -35.30 -29.06 60.37
N PRO A 16 -35.21 -29.41 59.08
CA PRO A 16 -34.04 -30.08 58.55
C PRO A 16 -32.84 -29.17 58.81
N GLN A 17 -31.91 -29.61 59.65
CA GLN A 17 -30.62 -28.96 59.75
C GLN A 17 -30.01 -28.96 58.35
N PRO A 18 -29.57 -27.81 57.82
CA PRO A 18 -28.90 -27.80 56.53
C PRO A 18 -27.65 -28.67 56.68
N LEU A 19 -27.62 -29.78 55.94
CA LEU A 19 -26.45 -30.62 55.77
C LEU A 19 -25.29 -29.70 55.39
N GLN A 20 -24.41 -29.41 56.36
CA GLN A 20 -23.22 -28.62 56.15
C GLN A 20 -22.33 -29.47 55.23
N ARG A 21 -22.42 -29.21 53.92
CA ARG A 21 -21.48 -29.78 52.96
C ARG A 21 -20.11 -29.25 53.35
N HIS A 22 -19.34 -30.08 54.06
CA HIS A 22 -17.93 -29.86 54.28
C HIS A 22 -17.25 -29.76 52.92
N HIS A 23 -17.01 -28.54 52.47
CA HIS A 23 -16.15 -28.28 51.33
C HIS A 23 -14.76 -28.79 51.71
N THR A 24 -14.39 -29.92 51.12
CA THR A 24 -13.12 -30.61 51.38
C THR A 24 -11.97 -29.65 51.15
N ALA A 25 -10.89 -29.71 51.95
CA ALA A 25 -9.70 -28.86 51.79
C ALA A 25 -9.15 -28.85 50.34
N ARG A 26 -9.39 -29.93 49.58
CA ARG A 26 -9.13 -30.01 48.12
C ARG A 26 -9.86 -28.94 47.29
N TYR A 27 -11.11 -28.61 47.59
CA TYR A 27 -11.87 -27.58 46.87
C TYR A 27 -11.28 -26.18 47.11
N TYR A 28 -10.92 -25.85 48.35
CA TYR A 28 -10.25 -24.59 48.67
C TYR A 28 -8.84 -24.51 48.06
N ALA A 29 -8.05 -25.59 48.12
CA ALA A 29 -6.74 -25.65 47.50
C ALA A 29 -6.79 -25.49 45.97
N HIS A 30 -7.79 -26.08 45.30
CA HIS A 30 -8.02 -25.93 43.86
C HIS A 30 -8.38 -24.48 43.50
N ARG A 31 -9.33 -23.88 44.22
CA ARG A 31 -9.78 -22.50 43.99
C ARG A 31 -8.68 -21.48 44.25
N VAL A 32 -7.84 -21.70 45.27
CA VAL A 32 -6.66 -20.87 45.53
C VAL A 32 -5.64 -21.01 44.41
N ARG A 33 -5.33 -22.23 43.94
CA ARG A 33 -4.42 -22.46 42.79
C ARG A 33 -4.91 -21.78 41.52
N GLU A 34 -6.19 -21.86 41.18
CA GLU A 34 -6.76 -21.15 40.03
C GLU A 34 -6.68 -19.63 40.19
N SER A 35 -6.94 -19.11 41.40
CA SER A 35 -6.81 -17.67 41.69
C SER A 35 -5.37 -17.18 41.64
N LEU A 36 -4.41 -18.02 42.05
CA LEU A 36 -2.98 -17.69 42.05
C LEU A 36 -2.42 -17.78 40.64
N ALA A 37 -2.77 -18.83 39.88
CA ALA A 37 -2.35 -19.01 38.48
C ALA A 37 -2.89 -17.88 37.59
N THR A 38 -4.13 -17.44 37.79
CA THR A 38 -4.69 -16.29 37.05
C THR A 38 -4.04 -14.97 37.43
N ARG A 39 -3.70 -14.75 38.70
CA ARG A 39 -2.94 -13.56 39.15
C ARG A 39 -1.52 -13.56 38.61
N VAL A 40 -0.80 -14.68 38.72
CA VAL A 40 0.56 -14.85 38.20
C VAL A 40 0.59 -14.68 36.67
N SER A 41 -0.35 -15.29 35.96
CA SER A 41 -0.48 -15.14 34.51
C SER A 41 -0.73 -13.69 34.10
N LYS A 42 -1.62 -12.97 34.81
CA LYS A 42 -1.85 -11.54 34.57
C LYS A 42 -0.59 -10.70 34.83
N THR A 43 0.14 -10.97 35.91
CA THR A 43 1.39 -10.24 36.22
C THR A 43 2.47 -10.49 35.17
N ILE A 44 2.66 -11.75 34.73
CA ILE A 44 3.61 -12.10 33.67
C ILE A 44 3.20 -11.45 32.35
N CYS A 45 1.91 -11.48 32.01
CA CYS A 45 1.38 -10.86 30.80
C CYS A 45 1.56 -9.33 30.79
N ILE A 46 1.29 -8.66 31.92
CA ILE A 46 1.52 -7.22 32.08
C ILE A 46 3.02 -6.91 31.95
N GLY A 47 3.89 -7.67 32.60
CA GLY A 47 5.34 -7.52 32.47
C GLY A 47 5.81 -7.66 31.02
N PHE A 48 5.38 -8.71 30.33
CA PHE A 48 5.72 -8.94 28.92
C PHE A 48 5.20 -7.83 28.00
N LEU A 49 3.94 -7.42 28.15
CA LEU A 49 3.37 -6.32 27.37
C LEU A 49 4.07 -4.98 27.65
N SER A 50 4.50 -4.74 28.89
CA SER A 50 5.24 -3.54 29.27
C SER A 50 6.62 -3.51 28.60
N ILE A 51 7.33 -4.64 28.58
CA ILE A 51 8.60 -4.78 27.87
C ILE A 51 8.40 -4.54 26.37
N LEU A 52 7.38 -5.15 25.74
CA LEU A 52 7.08 -4.91 24.33
C LEU A 52 6.74 -3.44 24.04
N LEU A 53 5.99 -2.78 24.93
CA LEU A 53 5.69 -1.36 24.82
C LEU A 53 6.95 -0.51 24.87
N VAL A 54 7.84 -0.76 25.84
CA VAL A 54 9.12 -0.05 25.96
C VAL A 54 10.00 -0.27 24.73
N LEU A 55 10.14 -1.51 24.27
CA LEU A 55 10.88 -1.82 23.04
C LEU A 55 10.28 -1.11 21.83
N GLY A 56 8.94 -1.08 21.73
CA GLY A 56 8.23 -0.34 20.69
C GLY A 56 8.49 1.16 20.74
N ILE A 57 8.48 1.77 21.93
CA ILE A 57 8.77 3.19 22.13
C ILE A 57 10.23 3.50 21.75
N VAL A 58 11.18 2.68 22.20
CA VAL A 58 12.61 2.85 21.85
C VAL A 58 12.80 2.75 20.34
N ALA A 59 12.24 1.72 19.70
CA ALA A 59 12.29 1.57 18.25
C ALA A 59 11.66 2.76 17.51
N PHE A 60 10.54 3.29 18.03
CA PHE A 60 9.86 4.45 17.48
C PHE A 60 10.69 5.74 17.61
N ILE A 61 11.32 5.97 18.77
CA ILE A 61 12.21 7.12 19.01
C ILE A 61 13.44 7.02 18.09
N LEU A 62 14.08 5.85 18.00
CA LEU A 62 15.21 5.62 17.11
C LEU A 62 14.82 5.87 15.65
N TRP A 63 13.65 5.39 15.23
CA TRP A 63 13.12 5.64 13.89
C TRP A 63 12.91 7.13 13.61
N LEU A 64 12.34 7.89 14.55
CA LEU A 64 12.16 9.34 14.40
C LEU A 64 13.50 10.09 14.34
N SER A 65 14.47 9.70 15.18
CA SER A 65 15.78 10.36 15.27
C SER A 65 16.68 10.08 14.06
N LEU A 66 16.66 8.85 13.54
CA LEU A 66 17.49 8.43 12.40
C LEU A 66 16.83 8.72 11.04
N ARG A 67 15.64 9.34 11.02
CA ARG A 67 14.96 9.70 9.78
C ARG A 67 15.72 10.82 9.04
N PRO A 68 16.23 10.59 7.81
CA PRO A 68 16.93 11.63 7.07
C PRO A 68 16.01 12.79 6.69
N HIS A 69 16.38 13.99 7.13
CA HIS A 69 15.84 15.25 6.67
C HIS A 69 16.60 15.74 5.44
N ARG A 70 15.87 16.29 4.48
CA ARG A 70 16.48 16.87 3.28
C ARG A 70 17.21 18.18 3.61
N PRO A 71 18.30 18.49 2.90
CA PRO A 71 18.97 19.79 3.03
C PRO A 71 18.00 20.92 2.65
N ARG A 72 18.09 22.08 3.32
CA ARG A 72 17.24 23.24 3.04
C ARG A 72 18.02 24.26 2.22
N PHE A 73 17.47 24.69 1.09
CA PHE A 73 18.08 25.68 0.23
C PHE A 73 17.45 27.06 0.44
N HIS A 74 18.25 28.11 0.48
CA HIS A 74 17.78 29.50 0.52
C HIS A 74 18.54 30.34 -0.48
N ILE A 75 17.83 31.12 -1.29
CA ILE A 75 18.43 32.10 -2.19
C ILE A 75 18.72 33.38 -1.41
N HIS A 76 19.96 33.84 -1.42
CA HIS A 76 20.37 35.08 -0.75
C HIS A 76 20.58 36.21 -1.75
N GLU A 77 21.22 35.89 -2.88
CA GLU A 77 21.52 36.86 -3.92
C GLU A 77 21.19 36.29 -5.29
N PHE A 78 20.70 37.15 -6.17
CA PHE A 78 20.52 36.87 -7.58
C PHE A 78 20.59 38.19 -8.32
N SER A 79 21.39 38.27 -9.38
CA SER A 79 21.53 39.48 -10.17
C SER A 79 21.72 39.18 -11.66
N VAL A 80 21.24 40.11 -12.48
CA VAL A 80 21.44 40.18 -13.92
C VAL A 80 22.00 41.59 -14.22
N PRO A 81 23.29 41.85 -13.97
CA PRO A 81 23.85 43.21 -13.97
C PRO A 81 23.76 43.93 -15.32
N GLY A 82 23.75 43.22 -16.45
CA GLY A 82 23.59 43.85 -17.76
C GLY A 82 22.18 44.41 -18.02
N LEU A 83 21.21 44.10 -17.15
CA LEU A 83 19.81 44.44 -17.39
C LEU A 83 19.54 45.94 -17.34
N ASP A 84 20.37 46.77 -16.70
CA ASP A 84 20.22 48.23 -16.64
C ASP A 84 21.02 48.98 -17.73
N GLN A 85 21.81 48.26 -18.55
CA GLN A 85 22.69 48.84 -19.57
C GLN A 85 22.11 48.74 -20.98
N ALA A 86 22.39 49.76 -21.81
CA ALA A 86 21.93 49.82 -23.21
C ALA A 86 22.53 48.72 -24.09
N THR A 87 23.81 48.36 -23.86
CA THR A 87 24.55 47.30 -24.57
C THR A 87 24.70 46.03 -23.71
N GLY A 88 23.87 45.87 -22.69
CA GLY A 88 24.03 44.82 -21.67
C GLY A 88 23.95 43.37 -22.17
N PHE A 89 23.50 43.15 -23.42
CA PHE A 89 23.49 41.82 -24.04
C PHE A 89 24.90 41.28 -24.30
N GLU A 90 25.84 42.12 -24.74
CA GLU A 90 27.21 41.69 -25.10
C GLU A 90 27.99 41.18 -23.87
N ASN A 91 27.64 41.70 -22.70
CA ASN A 91 28.21 41.31 -21.40
C ASN A 91 27.15 40.68 -20.49
N ALA A 92 26.18 39.98 -21.07
CA ALA A 92 25.12 39.35 -20.30
C ALA A 92 25.72 38.34 -19.32
N GLN A 93 25.38 38.52 -18.04
CA GLN A 93 25.78 37.61 -16.97
C GLN A 93 24.65 37.46 -15.95
N ILE A 94 24.58 36.29 -15.33
CA ILE A 94 23.66 36.00 -14.23
C ILE A 94 24.47 35.48 -13.06
N THR A 95 24.41 36.14 -11.91
CA THR A 95 25.09 35.71 -10.70
C THR A 95 24.07 35.34 -9.64
N PHE A 96 24.35 34.30 -8.86
CA PHE A 96 23.49 33.90 -7.75
C PHE A 96 24.30 33.37 -6.57
N ASN A 97 23.71 33.49 -5.37
CA ASN A 97 24.22 32.93 -4.13
C ASN A 97 23.09 32.19 -3.41
N VAL A 98 23.27 30.87 -3.27
CA VAL A 98 22.33 29.98 -2.57
C VAL A 98 23.06 29.30 -1.43
N THR A 99 22.41 29.15 -0.28
CA THR A 99 22.93 28.29 0.79
C THR A 99 22.22 26.94 0.81
N ALA A 100 22.98 25.87 1.04
CA ALA A 100 22.47 24.53 1.34
C ALA A 100 22.72 24.19 2.81
N ARG A 101 21.65 24.02 3.60
CA ARG A 101 21.72 23.73 5.04
C ARG A 101 21.43 22.27 5.35
N ASN A 102 22.39 21.53 5.88
CA ASN A 102 22.16 20.19 6.42
C ASN A 102 21.46 20.23 7.79
N SER A 103 20.14 20.11 7.81
CA SER A 103 19.35 20.20 9.05
C SER A 103 19.45 18.97 9.96
N ASN A 104 20.08 17.88 9.52
CA ASN A 104 20.22 16.65 10.29
C ASN A 104 21.19 16.82 11.47
N GLN A 105 20.90 16.16 12.60
CA GLN A 105 21.75 16.17 13.80
C GLN A 105 22.90 15.15 13.71
N HIS A 106 22.66 13.97 13.15
CA HIS A 106 23.62 12.86 13.15
C HIS A 106 23.90 12.29 11.75
N ILE A 107 23.41 12.97 10.70
CA ILE A 107 23.46 12.46 9.32
C ILE A 107 24.21 13.46 8.44
N GLY A 108 25.30 13.01 7.84
CA GLY A 108 26.03 13.76 6.82
C GLY A 108 25.46 13.51 5.42
N ILE A 109 25.80 14.39 4.49
CA ILE A 109 25.33 14.31 3.10
C ILE A 109 26.53 14.37 2.16
N ASN A 110 26.77 13.30 1.40
CA ASN A 110 27.71 13.32 0.30
C ASN A 110 26.99 13.83 -0.96
N TYR A 111 27.52 14.87 -1.58
CA TYR A 111 27.09 15.39 -2.89
C TYR A 111 28.08 14.90 -3.94
N TYR A 112 27.60 14.28 -5.03
CA TYR A 112 28.45 13.71 -6.07
C TYR A 112 28.49 14.51 -7.37
N SER A 113 27.40 15.17 -7.71
CA SER A 113 27.33 16.04 -8.88
C SER A 113 26.35 17.12 -8.54
N MET A 114 26.68 18.38 -8.79
CA MET A 114 25.77 19.50 -8.55
C MET A 114 25.75 20.42 -9.75
N GLU A 115 24.56 20.64 -10.29
CA GLU A 115 24.35 21.46 -11.47
C GLU A 115 23.26 22.50 -11.16
N ALA A 116 23.53 23.74 -11.53
CA ALA A 116 22.55 24.82 -11.52
C ALA A 116 22.06 25.10 -12.94
N MET A 117 20.77 25.33 -13.08
CA MET A 117 20.11 25.71 -14.32
C MET A 117 19.21 26.92 -14.04
N VAL A 118 19.33 27.96 -14.86
CA VAL A 118 18.47 29.13 -14.77
C VAL A 118 17.47 29.10 -15.91
N TYR A 119 16.21 29.37 -15.60
CA TYR A 119 15.11 29.42 -16.55
C TYR A 119 14.44 30.79 -16.55
N TYR A 120 14.01 31.20 -17.74
CA TYR A 120 13.09 32.30 -17.96
C TYR A 120 11.89 31.79 -18.75
N ARG A 121 10.67 31.96 -18.23
CA ARG A 121 9.42 31.48 -18.84
C ARG A 121 9.51 30.01 -19.31
N ASP A 122 9.99 29.14 -18.41
CA ASP A 122 10.23 27.71 -18.64
C ASP A 122 11.31 27.34 -19.68
N GLN A 123 11.98 28.30 -20.31
CA GLN A 123 13.11 28.03 -21.17
C GLN A 123 14.43 28.23 -20.43
N GLN A 124 15.32 27.25 -20.55
CA GLN A 124 16.65 27.33 -19.98
C GLN A 124 17.45 28.44 -20.65
N VAL A 125 18.03 29.32 -19.82
CA VAL A 125 18.85 30.46 -20.25
C VAL A 125 20.29 30.34 -19.81
N GLY A 126 20.62 29.38 -18.96
CA GLY A 126 21.99 29.05 -18.62
C GLY A 126 22.09 27.83 -17.73
N SER A 127 23.28 27.24 -17.68
CA SER A 127 23.59 26.10 -16.80
C SER A 127 25.07 26.06 -16.47
N ILE A 128 25.39 25.65 -15.25
CA ILE A 128 26.77 25.52 -14.77
C ILE A 128 26.92 24.38 -13.77
N HIS A 129 28.08 23.73 -13.81
CA HIS A 129 28.48 22.81 -12.75
C HIS A 129 28.86 23.62 -11.51
N LEU A 130 28.13 23.44 -10.41
CA LEU A 130 28.23 24.31 -9.25
C LEU A 130 29.45 24.03 -8.39
N LYS A 131 29.75 22.74 -8.17
CA LYS A 131 30.78 22.33 -7.22
C LYS A 131 31.17 20.88 -7.42
N ASP A 132 32.46 20.61 -7.24
CA ASP A 132 33.00 19.26 -7.14
C ASP A 132 32.37 18.46 -6.00
N PRO A 133 32.42 17.11 -6.05
CA PRO A 133 31.88 16.27 -5.00
C PRO A 133 32.40 16.66 -3.61
N PHE A 134 31.49 16.79 -2.65
CA PHE A 134 31.86 17.17 -1.28
C PHE A 134 30.98 16.48 -0.24
N TYR A 135 31.53 16.35 0.96
CA TYR A 135 30.81 15.88 2.14
C TYR A 135 30.36 17.08 2.98
N GLN A 136 29.08 17.11 3.30
CA GLN A 136 28.49 18.11 4.19
C GLN A 136 28.18 17.47 5.54
N GLU A 137 28.87 17.94 6.57
CA GLU A 137 28.71 17.47 7.95
C GLU A 137 27.31 17.76 8.51
N PRO A 138 26.86 17.01 9.54
CA PRO A 138 25.63 17.33 10.27
C PRO A 138 25.63 18.78 10.74
N LYS A 139 24.46 19.42 10.73
CA LYS A 139 24.30 20.80 11.21
C LYS A 139 25.24 21.86 10.57
N THR A 140 25.80 21.63 9.38
CA THR A 140 26.55 22.66 8.64
C THR A 140 25.76 23.31 7.49
N THR A 141 26.23 24.47 7.04
CA THR A 141 25.71 25.22 5.88
C THR A 141 26.83 25.36 4.86
N THR A 142 26.52 25.12 3.59
CA THR A 142 27.46 25.32 2.49
C THR A 142 26.92 26.39 1.55
N VAL A 143 27.75 27.37 1.22
CA VAL A 143 27.43 28.40 0.20
C VAL A 143 27.69 27.81 -1.18
N LEU A 144 26.76 28.08 -2.08
CA LEU A 144 26.73 27.67 -3.48
C LEU A 144 26.47 28.92 -4.33
N ASP A 145 27.56 29.52 -4.79
CA ASP A 145 27.56 30.72 -5.61
C ASP A 145 28.19 30.44 -6.97
N ALA A 146 27.67 31.08 -8.01
CA ALA A 146 28.21 30.97 -9.36
C ALA A 146 27.78 32.16 -10.22
N THR A 147 28.54 32.38 -11.29
CA THR A 147 28.26 33.35 -12.35
C THR A 147 28.15 32.62 -13.69
N LEU A 148 27.01 32.78 -14.36
CA LEU A 148 26.75 32.34 -15.71
C LEU A 148 27.14 33.45 -16.68
N SER A 149 28.10 33.18 -17.56
CA SER A 149 28.53 34.05 -18.64
C SER A 149 29.08 33.24 -19.82
N GLY A 150 29.21 33.87 -20.98
CA GLY A 150 29.75 33.22 -22.19
C GLY A 150 29.06 31.88 -22.50
N ALA A 151 29.84 30.80 -22.60
CA ALA A 151 29.34 29.46 -22.94
C ALA A 151 28.31 28.87 -21.95
N THR A 152 28.31 29.32 -20.68
CA THR A 152 27.34 28.84 -19.66
C THR A 152 26.00 29.57 -19.72
N LEU A 153 25.94 30.69 -20.44
CA LEU A 153 24.75 31.50 -20.61
C LEU A 153 24.24 31.37 -22.05
N THR A 154 23.08 30.71 -22.21
CA THR A 154 22.45 30.44 -23.50
C THR A 154 21.28 31.40 -23.74
N VAL A 155 21.54 32.70 -23.65
CA VAL A 155 20.54 33.75 -23.93
C VAL A 155 20.70 34.23 -25.36
N SER A 156 19.62 34.16 -26.16
CA SER A 156 19.58 34.74 -27.50
C SER A 156 19.21 36.22 -27.46
N SER A 157 19.54 36.99 -28.50
CA SER A 157 19.16 38.41 -28.60
C SER A 157 17.65 38.61 -28.48
N ARG A 158 16.86 37.76 -29.12
CA ARG A 158 15.39 37.74 -28.99
C ARG A 158 14.95 37.54 -27.53
N ARG A 159 15.60 36.65 -26.78
CA ARG A 159 15.26 36.44 -25.38
C ARG A 159 15.67 37.62 -24.51
N TRP A 160 16.76 38.28 -24.84
CA TRP A 160 17.17 39.50 -24.15
C TRP A 160 16.17 40.64 -24.36
N GLU A 161 15.63 40.80 -25.57
CA GLU A 161 14.52 41.74 -25.84
C GLU A 161 13.29 41.41 -24.98
N GLU A 162 12.97 40.12 -24.79
CA GLU A 162 11.89 39.71 -23.88
C GLU A 162 12.19 40.10 -22.43
N PHE A 163 13.44 39.99 -21.96
CA PHE A 163 13.83 40.48 -20.62
C PHE A 163 13.60 41.98 -20.52
N LEU A 164 14.04 42.76 -21.52
CA LEU A 164 13.87 44.21 -21.54
C LEU A 164 12.40 44.65 -21.59
N ASN A 165 11.54 43.89 -22.28
CA ASN A 165 10.10 44.15 -22.30
C ASN A 165 9.47 43.88 -20.92
N ASP A 166 9.82 42.78 -20.26
CA ASP A 166 9.33 42.49 -18.91
C ASP A 166 9.94 43.42 -17.85
N ARG A 167 11.17 43.90 -18.07
CA ARG A 167 11.79 44.99 -17.31
C ARG A 167 10.91 46.24 -17.31
N GLY A 168 10.32 46.58 -18.46
CA GLY A 168 9.38 47.69 -18.62
C GLY A 168 8.12 47.57 -17.76
N LYS A 169 7.75 46.35 -17.36
CA LYS A 169 6.64 46.07 -16.41
C LYS A 169 7.08 46.14 -14.94
N GLY A 170 8.35 46.40 -14.68
CA GLY A 170 8.92 46.61 -13.35
C GLY A 170 9.45 45.36 -12.65
N LYS A 171 9.23 44.14 -13.18
CA LYS A 171 9.64 42.88 -12.54
C LYS A 171 9.92 41.80 -13.57
N ILE A 172 10.96 41.01 -13.34
CA ILE A 172 11.30 39.84 -14.18
C ILE A 172 11.43 38.61 -13.30
N GLY A 173 10.74 37.53 -13.67
CA GLY A 173 10.78 36.26 -12.95
C GLY A 173 11.78 35.28 -13.57
N PHE A 174 12.63 34.71 -12.73
CA PHE A 174 13.55 33.63 -13.04
C PHE A 174 13.29 32.44 -12.14
N ARG A 175 13.62 31.24 -12.63
CA ARG A 175 13.63 30.01 -11.83
C ARG A 175 15.05 29.45 -11.82
N LEU A 176 15.64 29.32 -10.63
CA LEU A 176 16.92 28.67 -10.42
C LEU A 176 16.68 27.24 -9.91
N ASP A 177 17.06 26.26 -10.72
CA ASP A 177 16.99 24.85 -10.38
C ASP A 177 18.38 24.32 -10.04
N ILE A 178 18.50 23.68 -8.88
CA ILE A 178 19.72 22.98 -8.44
C ILE A 178 19.43 21.50 -8.39
N LYS A 179 20.14 20.73 -9.22
CA LYS A 179 20.04 19.27 -9.27
C LYS A 179 21.31 18.64 -8.72
N SER A 180 21.15 17.64 -7.85
CA SER A 180 22.29 16.92 -7.31
C SER A 180 22.03 15.45 -7.04
N VAL A 181 23.05 14.60 -7.20
CA VAL A 181 23.03 13.22 -6.70
C VAL A 181 23.63 13.21 -5.31
N VAL A 182 22.83 12.81 -4.32
CA VAL A 182 23.19 12.82 -2.90
C VAL A 182 23.14 11.42 -2.29
N ARG A 183 23.97 11.20 -1.27
CA ARG A 183 23.94 10.02 -0.41
C ARG A 183 23.98 10.45 1.04
N PHE A 184 23.01 10.00 1.82
CA PHE A 184 23.02 10.20 3.27
C PHE A 184 23.98 9.22 3.92
N LYS A 185 24.72 9.68 4.92
CA LYS A 185 25.69 8.88 5.67
C LYS A 185 25.40 9.00 7.17
N VAL A 186 25.20 7.87 7.83
CA VAL A 186 25.03 7.76 9.28
C VAL A 186 26.21 6.98 9.83
N SER A 187 27.11 7.65 10.56
CA SER A 187 28.37 7.04 11.01
C SER A 187 29.15 6.43 9.84
N THR A 188 29.33 5.10 9.79
CA THR A 188 30.00 4.36 8.71
C THR A 188 29.04 3.80 7.67
N TRP A 189 27.73 3.96 7.85
CA TRP A 189 26.70 3.37 6.99
C TRP A 189 26.20 4.38 5.97
N ASP A 190 26.33 3.99 4.71
CA ASP A 190 25.92 4.75 3.54
C ASP A 190 24.54 4.28 3.05
N PHE A 191 23.64 5.24 2.82
CA PHE A 191 22.34 4.95 2.20
C PHE A 191 22.45 4.86 0.67
N HIS A 192 21.34 4.50 0.01
CA HIS A 192 21.27 4.52 -1.45
C HIS A 192 21.45 5.94 -2.01
N ARG A 193 21.88 6.06 -3.27
CA ARG A 193 21.98 7.36 -3.95
C ARG A 193 20.59 7.87 -4.30
N HIS A 194 20.36 9.16 -4.09
CA HIS A 194 19.11 9.83 -4.40
C HIS A 194 19.36 11.04 -5.27
N THR A 195 18.48 11.31 -6.23
CA THR A 195 18.48 12.58 -6.94
C THR A 195 17.67 13.59 -6.13
N MET A 196 18.28 14.74 -5.88
CA MET A 196 17.70 15.89 -5.24
C MET A 196 17.51 16.99 -6.29
N HIS A 197 16.38 17.69 -6.22
CA HIS A 197 16.07 18.83 -7.06
C HIS A 197 15.48 19.93 -6.17
N ALA A 198 16.11 21.10 -6.18
CA ALA A 198 15.68 22.28 -5.45
C ALA A 198 15.38 23.40 -6.44
N THR A 199 14.21 24.01 -6.33
CA THR A 199 13.71 25.05 -7.23
C THR A 199 13.50 26.33 -6.45
N CYS A 200 14.19 27.40 -6.83
CA CYS A 200 14.08 28.73 -6.25
C CYS A 200 13.44 29.68 -7.28
N ASP A 201 12.25 30.20 -6.98
CA ASP A 201 11.62 31.24 -7.80
C ASP A 201 12.12 32.62 -7.35
N VAL A 202 12.75 33.34 -8.27
CA VAL A 202 13.44 34.59 -7.99
C VAL A 202 12.87 35.69 -8.87
N VAL A 203 12.47 36.80 -8.27
CA VAL A 203 12.04 37.99 -9.01
C VAL A 203 13.10 39.06 -8.86
N VAL A 204 13.55 39.61 -9.98
CA VAL A 204 14.47 40.75 -10.03
C VAL A 204 13.74 42.02 -10.43
N GLY A 205 14.27 43.15 -9.93
CA GLY A 205 13.80 44.48 -10.30
C GLY A 205 14.40 44.96 -11.63
N PRO A 206 14.04 46.18 -12.06
CA PRO A 206 14.55 46.76 -13.31
C PRO A 206 16.06 46.99 -13.32
N ASN A 207 16.64 47.18 -12.12
CA ASN A 207 18.08 47.30 -11.89
C ASN A 207 18.82 45.97 -11.98
N GLY A 208 18.13 44.86 -12.28
CA GLY A 208 18.74 43.54 -12.39
C GLY A 208 19.00 42.84 -11.06
N TYR A 209 18.69 43.44 -9.91
CA TYR A 209 18.93 42.82 -8.59
C TYR A 209 17.68 42.14 -8.04
N ILE A 210 17.89 41.10 -7.24
CA ILE A 210 16.84 40.38 -6.50
C ILE A 210 15.96 41.34 -5.69
N LEU A 211 14.64 41.17 -5.80
CA LEU A 211 13.69 41.90 -4.98
C LEU A 211 13.63 41.34 -3.55
N PRO A 212 13.31 42.17 -2.55
CA PRO A 212 13.09 41.71 -1.17
C PRO A 212 12.06 40.59 -1.06
N THR A 213 11.11 40.52 -2.00
CA THR A 213 10.10 39.45 -2.06
C THR A 213 10.68 38.07 -2.35
N SER A 214 11.90 37.97 -2.87
CA SER A 214 12.56 36.69 -3.18
C SER A 214 13.79 36.44 -2.31
N LYS A 215 14.36 37.47 -1.69
CA LYS A 215 15.52 37.36 -0.81
C LYS A 215 15.22 36.47 0.41
N ASP A 216 16.18 35.62 0.76
CA ASP A 216 16.15 34.66 1.87
C ASP A 216 14.99 33.65 1.82
N LYS A 217 14.28 33.56 0.69
CA LYS A 217 13.21 32.58 0.53
C LYS A 217 13.76 31.18 0.42
N ARG A 218 13.07 30.27 1.09
CA ARG A 218 13.35 28.84 1.02
C ARG A 218 12.93 28.28 -0.34
N CYS A 219 13.84 27.57 -0.99
CA CYS A 219 13.57 26.89 -2.24
C CYS A 219 12.71 25.64 -2.03
N LEU A 220 11.85 25.35 -3.00
CA LEU A 220 11.02 24.17 -3.01
C LEU A 220 11.88 22.96 -3.36
N LEU A 221 11.96 21.98 -2.46
CA LEU A 221 12.55 20.69 -2.81
C LEU A 221 11.46 19.88 -3.50
N GLY A 222 11.76 19.41 -4.72
CA GLY A 222 10.92 18.45 -5.42
C GLY A 222 10.51 17.34 -4.45
N LEU A 223 9.21 17.12 -4.29
CA LEU A 223 8.71 16.01 -3.49
C LEU A 223 9.34 14.75 -4.06
N LEU A 224 10.13 14.00 -3.27
CA LEU A 224 10.23 12.56 -3.49
C LEU A 224 8.78 12.05 -3.37
N ALA A 225 8.09 11.99 -4.49
CA ALA A 225 6.80 11.35 -4.69
C ALA A 225 6.95 9.83 -4.49
N LEU A 226 7.69 9.42 -3.46
CA LEU A 226 7.90 8.06 -3.04
C LEU A 226 7.05 7.79 -1.80
N CYS A 227 7.01 8.74 -0.85
CA CYS A 227 6.17 8.58 0.35
C CYS A 227 4.68 8.73 0.03
N LEU A 228 4.30 9.72 -0.80
CA LEU A 228 2.91 9.86 -1.27
C LEU A 228 2.52 8.70 -2.22
N TRP A 229 3.45 8.21 -3.04
CA TRP A 229 3.20 7.12 -3.99
C TRP A 229 3.15 5.73 -3.34
N LEU A 230 3.90 5.51 -2.25
CA LEU A 230 3.79 4.29 -1.45
C LEU A 230 2.50 4.25 -0.62
N SER A 231 2.00 5.40 -0.16
CA SER A 231 0.71 5.48 0.56
C SER A 231 -0.52 5.46 -0.35
N LEU A 232 -0.37 5.86 -1.62
CA LEU A 232 -1.43 5.87 -2.64
C LEU A 232 -1.41 4.66 -3.59
N ARG A 233 -0.60 3.62 -3.31
CA ARG A 233 -0.56 2.42 -4.16
C ARG A 233 -1.90 1.65 -4.07
N PRO A 234 -2.62 1.44 -5.18
CA PRO A 234 -3.87 0.68 -5.18
C PRO A 234 -3.65 -0.75 -4.67
N ARG A 235 -4.56 -1.21 -3.82
CA ARG A 235 -4.62 -2.59 -3.33
C ARG A 235 -5.30 -3.49 -4.36
N ASN A 236 -4.84 -4.73 -4.45
CA ASN A 236 -5.49 -5.74 -5.29
C ASN A 236 -6.93 -6.04 -4.82
N PRO A 237 -7.86 -6.32 -5.75
CA PRO A 237 -9.23 -6.68 -5.39
C PRO A 237 -9.27 -8.02 -4.64
N THR A 238 -10.24 -8.18 -3.74
CA THR A 238 -10.51 -9.46 -3.10
C THR A 238 -11.55 -10.22 -3.91
N ILE A 239 -11.18 -11.38 -4.47
CA ILE A 239 -12.09 -12.27 -5.20
C ILE A 239 -12.42 -13.50 -4.34
N THR A 240 -13.70 -13.76 -4.14
CA THR A 240 -14.20 -14.85 -3.29
C THR A 240 -15.35 -15.58 -3.97
N VAL A 241 -15.29 -16.91 -3.99
CA VAL A 241 -16.46 -17.74 -4.34
C VAL A 241 -17.30 -17.88 -3.07
N VAL A 242 -18.43 -17.20 -3.02
CA VAL A 242 -19.31 -17.15 -1.83
C VAL A 242 -20.32 -18.28 -1.80
N GLU A 243 -20.63 -18.86 -2.96
CA GLU A 243 -21.49 -20.03 -3.08
C GLU A 243 -20.99 -20.91 -4.22
N LEU A 244 -21.03 -22.22 -4.01
CA LEU A 244 -20.71 -23.23 -5.02
C LEU A 244 -21.59 -24.43 -4.72
N SER A 245 -22.32 -24.89 -5.73
CA SER A 245 -23.23 -26.02 -5.64
C SER A 245 -23.10 -26.91 -6.87
N LEU A 246 -22.95 -28.21 -6.62
CA LEU A 246 -22.92 -29.29 -7.59
C LEU A 246 -24.09 -30.23 -7.24
N PRO A 247 -25.32 -29.97 -7.71
CA PRO A 247 -26.44 -30.81 -7.34
C PRO A 247 -26.15 -32.26 -7.72
N PRO A 248 -26.41 -33.23 -6.83
CA PRO A 248 -26.35 -34.63 -7.19
C PRO A 248 -27.41 -34.86 -8.27
N GLY A 249 -26.99 -35.34 -9.45
CA GLY A 249 -27.92 -35.64 -10.54
C GLY A 249 -29.03 -36.59 -10.07
N ASP A 250 -30.23 -36.43 -10.64
CA ASP A 250 -31.41 -37.18 -10.24
C ASP A 250 -31.16 -38.71 -10.35
N ASN A 251 -31.59 -39.47 -9.33
CA ASN A 251 -31.40 -40.93 -9.26
C ASN A 251 -32.32 -41.70 -10.23
N ARG A 252 -33.02 -40.99 -11.11
CA ARG A 252 -34.04 -41.53 -12.02
C ARG A 252 -33.53 -41.63 -13.46
N THR A 253 -32.41 -42.30 -13.66
CA THR A 253 -32.07 -42.82 -14.99
C THR A 253 -31.74 -44.30 -14.87
N SER A 254 -32.66 -45.10 -15.41
CA SER A 254 -32.57 -46.53 -15.58
C SER A 254 -31.25 -46.93 -16.24
N VAL A 255 -30.75 -48.07 -15.79
CA VAL A 255 -29.61 -48.81 -16.32
C VAL A 255 -29.85 -49.15 -17.79
N THR A 256 -29.54 -48.23 -18.70
CA THR A 256 -29.22 -48.42 -20.13
C THR A 256 -29.16 -47.05 -20.79
N ASP A 257 -28.13 -46.24 -20.49
CA ASP A 257 -27.73 -45.21 -21.44
C ASP A 257 -26.23 -44.93 -21.34
N ASP A 258 -25.52 -45.19 -22.43
CA ASP A 258 -24.07 -45.08 -22.58
C ASP A 258 -23.66 -43.63 -22.96
N GLY A 259 -24.44 -42.65 -22.51
CA GLY A 259 -24.39 -41.27 -22.99
C GLY A 259 -24.22 -40.23 -21.88
N ASN A 260 -22.98 -39.76 -21.69
CA ASN A 260 -22.64 -38.40 -21.30
C ASN A 260 -23.57 -37.68 -20.29
N ASN A 261 -23.75 -38.25 -19.10
CA ASN A 261 -24.42 -37.58 -17.99
C ASN A 261 -23.57 -36.38 -17.52
N ASN A 262 -23.68 -35.23 -18.18
CA ASN A 262 -22.95 -34.02 -17.78
C ASN A 262 -23.59 -33.43 -16.52
N GLY A 263 -22.75 -33.05 -15.55
CA GLY A 263 -23.22 -32.35 -14.36
C GLY A 263 -23.46 -30.87 -14.65
N THR A 264 -24.24 -30.22 -13.78
CA THR A 264 -24.34 -28.75 -13.75
C THR A 264 -23.64 -28.19 -12.53
N LEU A 265 -22.97 -27.05 -12.72
CA LEU A 265 -22.26 -26.32 -11.67
C LEU A 265 -22.88 -24.93 -11.52
N TYR A 266 -23.17 -24.55 -10.27
CA TYR A 266 -23.65 -23.23 -9.92
C TYR A 266 -22.66 -22.56 -8.99
N TYR A 267 -22.32 -21.29 -9.26
CA TYR A 267 -21.44 -20.55 -8.37
C TYR A 267 -21.78 -19.06 -8.32
N ASN A 268 -21.50 -18.46 -7.16
CA ASN A 268 -21.56 -17.03 -6.94
C ASN A 268 -20.16 -16.50 -6.64
N LEU A 269 -19.70 -15.55 -7.46
CA LEU A 269 -18.44 -14.85 -7.33
C LEU A 269 -18.68 -13.45 -6.75
N GLU A 270 -17.89 -13.09 -5.74
CA GLU A 270 -17.86 -11.76 -5.16
C GLU A 270 -16.48 -11.13 -5.40
N ILE A 271 -16.48 -9.94 -6.00
CA ILE A 271 -15.28 -9.13 -6.26
C ILE A 271 -15.41 -7.83 -5.49
N ASP A 272 -14.50 -7.61 -4.54
CA ASP A 272 -14.49 -6.48 -3.64
C ASP A 272 -13.32 -5.52 -3.94
N ASN A 273 -13.65 -4.27 -4.30
CA ASN A 273 -12.70 -3.19 -4.46
C ASN A 273 -12.58 -2.36 -3.19
N GLN A 274 -11.56 -2.64 -2.38
CA GLN A 274 -11.30 -1.92 -1.12
C GLN A 274 -10.65 -0.55 -1.31
N ASN A 275 -10.32 -0.16 -2.54
CA ASN A 275 -9.71 1.13 -2.81
C ASN A 275 -10.75 2.25 -2.74
N LYS A 276 -10.49 3.27 -1.93
CA LYS A 276 -11.37 4.44 -1.79
C LYS A 276 -11.15 5.48 -2.89
N ASP A 277 -10.00 5.42 -3.55
CA ASP A 277 -9.47 6.43 -4.47
C ASP A 277 -9.32 5.92 -5.92
N SER A 278 -9.43 4.60 -6.13
CA SER A 278 -9.07 3.94 -7.38
C SER A 278 -10.19 3.04 -7.94
N ASN A 279 -10.57 3.27 -9.19
CA ASN A 279 -11.43 2.33 -9.95
C ASN A 279 -10.58 1.17 -10.47
N ILE A 280 -11.17 -0.01 -10.60
CA ILE A 280 -10.50 -1.20 -11.17
C ILE A 280 -11.20 -1.59 -12.47
N TYR A 281 -10.44 -1.66 -13.55
CA TYR A 281 -10.87 -2.21 -14.83
C TYR A 281 -10.41 -3.65 -14.91
N PHE A 282 -11.35 -4.56 -15.08
CA PHE A 282 -11.10 -5.96 -15.34
C PHE A 282 -11.22 -6.19 -16.84
N ASP A 283 -10.22 -6.87 -17.40
CA ASP A 283 -10.41 -7.54 -18.68
C ASP A 283 -11.27 -8.80 -18.47
N ASP A 284 -11.55 -9.54 -19.54
CA ASP A 284 -12.29 -10.78 -19.44
C ASP A 284 -11.71 -11.69 -18.34
N ILE A 285 -12.60 -12.14 -17.46
CA ILE A 285 -12.24 -13.00 -16.33
C ILE A 285 -12.54 -14.43 -16.73
N LEU A 286 -11.51 -15.26 -16.73
CA LEU A 286 -11.64 -16.70 -16.95
C LEU A 286 -11.68 -17.40 -15.59
N VAL A 287 -12.84 -17.96 -15.25
CA VAL A 287 -13.03 -18.79 -14.05
C VAL A 287 -12.95 -20.25 -14.48
N THR A 288 -12.09 -21.03 -13.84
CA THR A 288 -11.93 -22.46 -14.14
C THR A 288 -12.06 -23.28 -12.87
N PHE A 289 -12.88 -24.32 -12.92
CA PHE A 289 -13.08 -25.30 -11.87
C PHE A 289 -12.32 -26.57 -12.22
N TYR A 290 -11.68 -27.18 -11.22
CA TYR A 290 -10.86 -28.36 -11.37
C TYR A 290 -11.24 -29.41 -10.33
N ASN A 291 -11.15 -30.68 -10.73
CA ASN A 291 -11.15 -31.84 -9.84
C ASN A 291 -9.76 -32.48 -9.93
N GLY A 292 -8.95 -32.37 -8.86
CA GLY A 292 -7.54 -32.74 -8.94
C GLY A 292 -6.76 -31.90 -9.96
N GLN A 293 -6.33 -32.52 -11.06
CA GLN A 293 -5.64 -31.84 -12.17
C GLN A 293 -6.54 -31.58 -13.38
N ASP A 294 -7.70 -32.24 -13.45
CA ASP A 294 -8.57 -32.18 -14.61
C ASP A 294 -9.50 -30.96 -14.54
N ARG A 295 -9.69 -30.31 -15.69
CA ARG A 295 -10.60 -29.16 -15.84
C ARG A 295 -12.03 -29.69 -15.84
N ALA A 296 -12.80 -29.30 -14.83
CA ALA A 296 -14.19 -29.71 -14.67
C ALA A 296 -15.13 -28.77 -15.44
N ALA A 297 -14.95 -27.46 -15.32
CA ALA A 297 -15.80 -26.46 -15.98
C ALA A 297 -15.07 -25.12 -16.16
N VAL A 298 -15.49 -24.33 -17.16
CA VAL A 298 -14.88 -23.04 -17.49
C VAL A 298 -15.96 -22.02 -17.77
N ASP A 299 -15.90 -20.87 -17.11
CA ASP A 299 -16.79 -19.75 -17.33
C ASP A 299 -16.00 -18.49 -17.70
N ARG A 300 -16.60 -17.64 -18.55
CA ARG A 300 -16.02 -16.40 -19.03
C ARG A 300 -16.94 -15.23 -18.71
N ILE A 301 -16.45 -14.35 -17.85
CA ILE A 301 -17.13 -13.11 -17.50
C ILE A 301 -16.52 -11.98 -18.33
N SER A 302 -17.35 -11.26 -19.07
CA SER A 302 -16.93 -10.12 -19.90
C SER A 302 -16.29 -9.01 -19.07
N ALA A 303 -15.33 -8.31 -19.67
CA ALA A 303 -14.66 -7.15 -19.10
C ALA A 303 -15.63 -6.11 -18.52
N PHE A 304 -15.31 -5.56 -17.36
CA PHE A 304 -16.13 -4.53 -16.71
C PHE A 304 -15.30 -3.60 -15.81
N THR A 305 -15.90 -2.49 -15.39
CA THR A 305 -15.28 -1.54 -14.46
C THR A 305 -15.94 -1.62 -13.09
N LEU A 306 -15.15 -1.84 -12.05
CA LEU A 306 -15.59 -1.80 -10.66
C LEU A 306 -15.22 -0.45 -10.02
N GLY A 307 -16.25 0.26 -9.54
CA GLY A 307 -16.11 1.54 -8.85
C GLY A 307 -15.37 1.45 -7.52
N LYS A 308 -14.93 2.59 -6.99
CA LYS A 308 -14.21 2.74 -5.71
C LYS A 308 -15.06 2.27 -4.53
N GLY A 309 -14.52 1.46 -3.64
CA GLY A 309 -15.22 0.97 -2.45
C GLY A 309 -16.45 0.10 -2.74
N LYS A 310 -16.59 -0.40 -3.98
CA LYS A 310 -17.75 -1.19 -4.41
C LYS A 310 -17.42 -2.67 -4.43
N THR A 311 -18.45 -3.46 -4.19
CA THR A 311 -18.43 -4.92 -4.33
C THR A 311 -19.41 -5.31 -5.44
N GLN A 312 -18.96 -6.17 -6.35
CA GLN A 312 -19.80 -6.75 -7.40
C GLN A 312 -20.01 -8.23 -7.09
N ARG A 313 -21.25 -8.71 -7.24
CA ARG A 313 -21.59 -10.14 -7.20
C ARG A 313 -22.05 -10.59 -8.58
N MET A 314 -21.62 -11.77 -8.98
CA MET A 314 -21.92 -12.38 -10.27
C MET A 314 -22.26 -13.85 -10.04
N ALA A 315 -23.27 -14.33 -10.75
CA ALA A 315 -23.77 -15.70 -10.63
C ALA A 315 -23.70 -16.35 -12.01
N ALA A 316 -23.14 -17.55 -12.08
CA ALA A 316 -23.34 -18.42 -13.23
C ALA A 316 -24.25 -19.57 -12.81
N ARG A 317 -25.27 -19.82 -13.64
CA ARG A 317 -26.19 -20.93 -13.49
C ARG A 317 -26.00 -21.88 -14.66
N ASP A 318 -26.13 -23.17 -14.38
CA ASP A 318 -26.12 -24.23 -15.39
C ASP A 318 -24.79 -24.39 -16.16
N LEU A 319 -23.66 -24.20 -15.48
CA LEU A 319 -22.37 -24.42 -16.13
C LEU A 319 -22.13 -25.93 -16.31
N SER A 320 -22.04 -26.38 -17.57
CA SER A 320 -21.83 -27.79 -17.88
C SER A 320 -20.46 -28.27 -17.40
N VAL A 321 -20.46 -29.38 -16.65
CA VAL A 321 -19.26 -30.06 -16.18
C VAL A 321 -18.89 -31.16 -17.18
N ASP A 322 -17.62 -31.24 -17.57
CA ASP A 322 -17.11 -32.29 -18.46
C ASP A 322 -17.52 -33.67 -17.91
N GLY A 323 -18.25 -34.44 -18.73
CA GLY A 323 -18.79 -35.75 -18.36
C GLY A 323 -17.72 -36.73 -17.87
N ARG A 324 -16.49 -36.64 -18.38
CA ARG A 324 -15.35 -37.48 -17.96
C ARG A 324 -14.96 -37.21 -16.51
N VAL A 325 -15.01 -35.93 -16.11
CA VAL A 325 -14.67 -35.49 -14.75
C VAL A 325 -15.87 -35.65 -13.81
N TRP A 326 -17.08 -35.49 -14.33
CA TRP A 326 -18.31 -35.53 -13.54
C TRP A 326 -18.53 -36.86 -12.82
N LYS A 327 -18.25 -38.01 -13.46
CA LYS A 327 -18.39 -39.32 -12.82
C LYS A 327 -17.51 -39.43 -11.57
N ALA A 328 -16.24 -39.01 -11.67
CA ALA A 328 -15.30 -39.02 -10.55
C ALA A 328 -15.72 -38.03 -9.46
N LEU A 329 -16.14 -36.83 -9.85
CA LEU A 329 -16.58 -35.80 -8.91
C LEU A 329 -17.86 -36.19 -8.17
N ARG A 330 -18.85 -36.77 -8.86
CA ARG A 330 -20.10 -37.27 -8.28
C ARG A 330 -19.83 -38.35 -7.23
N ASN A 331 -18.96 -39.31 -7.55
CA ASN A 331 -18.57 -40.35 -6.59
C ASN A 331 -17.87 -39.76 -5.35
N ALA A 332 -16.99 -38.78 -5.53
CA ALA A 332 -16.34 -38.09 -4.42
C ALA A 332 -17.34 -37.28 -3.56
N ILE A 333 -18.37 -36.67 -4.17
CA ILE A 333 -19.45 -35.95 -3.46
C ILE A 333 -20.25 -36.93 -2.59
N LEU A 334 -20.70 -38.06 -3.16
CA LEU A 334 -21.46 -39.09 -2.43
C LEU A 334 -20.66 -39.63 -1.23
N ASN A 335 -19.34 -39.75 -1.39
CA ASN A 335 -18.41 -40.20 -0.34
C ASN A 335 -17.93 -39.07 0.60
N ALA A 336 -18.43 -37.83 0.46
CA ALA A 336 -18.00 -36.65 1.23
C ALA A 336 -16.48 -36.35 1.17
N THR A 337 -15.82 -36.75 0.09
CA THR A 337 -14.37 -36.57 -0.14
C THR A 337 -14.06 -35.58 -1.25
N ALA A 338 -15.08 -35.02 -1.90
CA ALA A 338 -14.92 -34.07 -3.00
C ALA A 338 -14.20 -32.78 -2.56
N GLU A 339 -13.16 -32.42 -3.30
CA GLU A 339 -12.48 -31.14 -3.21
C GLU A 339 -12.43 -30.49 -4.59
N VAL A 340 -12.94 -29.26 -4.68
CA VAL A 340 -12.93 -28.49 -5.92
C VAL A 340 -11.91 -27.38 -5.80
N LYS A 341 -11.04 -27.30 -6.80
CA LYS A 341 -10.09 -26.19 -6.96
C LYS A 341 -10.64 -25.19 -7.95
N VAL A 342 -10.54 -23.91 -7.62
CA VAL A 342 -10.98 -22.80 -8.46
C VAL A 342 -9.77 -21.96 -8.84
N GLY A 343 -9.61 -21.71 -10.13
CA GLY A 343 -8.62 -20.79 -10.69
C GLY A 343 -9.29 -19.61 -11.38
N VAL A 344 -8.74 -18.42 -11.20
CA VAL A 344 -9.21 -17.20 -11.85
C VAL A 344 -8.03 -16.51 -12.52
N VAL A 345 -8.17 -16.22 -13.82
CA VAL A 345 -7.19 -15.48 -14.62
C VAL A 345 -7.86 -14.25 -15.19
N THR A 346 -7.26 -13.07 -15.00
CA THR A 346 -7.76 -11.80 -15.56
C THR A 346 -6.64 -10.76 -15.61
N GLY A 347 -6.80 -9.74 -16.46
CA GLY A 347 -5.98 -8.54 -16.48
C GLY A 347 -6.63 -7.41 -15.67
N LEU A 348 -5.83 -6.69 -14.89
CA LEU A 348 -6.26 -5.54 -14.10
C LEU A 348 -5.59 -4.25 -14.58
N ARG A 349 -6.37 -3.16 -14.56
CA ARG A 349 -5.87 -1.78 -14.68
C ARG A 349 -6.55 -0.91 -13.63
N TYR A 350 -5.80 -0.05 -12.98
CA TYR A 350 -6.32 0.89 -11.99
C TYR A 350 -6.45 2.28 -12.61
N LYS A 351 -7.48 3.04 -12.26
CA LYS A 351 -7.53 4.49 -12.54
C LYS A 351 -7.61 5.27 -11.23
N THR A 352 -6.52 5.95 -10.90
CA THR A 352 -6.38 6.76 -9.69
C THR A 352 -6.17 8.20 -10.15
N TRP A 353 -7.09 9.08 -9.74
CA TRP A 353 -7.03 10.53 -10.07
C TRP A 353 -6.76 10.84 -11.55
N GLY A 354 -7.45 10.16 -12.46
CA GLY A 354 -7.33 10.38 -13.91
C GLY A 354 -6.24 9.56 -14.60
N ILE A 355 -5.24 9.07 -13.87
CA ILE A 355 -4.12 8.30 -14.43
C ILE A 355 -4.46 6.81 -14.45
N LYS A 356 -4.23 6.14 -15.60
CA LYS A 356 -4.38 4.68 -15.73
C LYS A 356 -3.05 3.98 -15.40
N SER A 357 -3.10 2.92 -14.62
CA SER A 357 -1.94 2.07 -14.35
C SER A 357 -1.57 1.23 -15.58
N LYS A 358 -0.36 0.67 -15.54
CA LYS A 358 0.02 -0.42 -16.45
C LYS A 358 -0.90 -1.62 -16.23
N HIS A 359 -1.05 -2.41 -17.30
CA HIS A 359 -1.75 -3.68 -17.28
C HIS A 359 -1.04 -4.68 -16.38
N GLN A 360 -1.80 -5.37 -15.53
CA GLN A 360 -1.28 -6.37 -14.60
C GLN A 360 -2.09 -7.66 -14.72
N GLY A 361 -1.46 -8.73 -15.21
CA GLY A 361 -2.05 -10.06 -15.20
C GLY A 361 -2.11 -10.63 -13.78
N VAL A 362 -3.28 -11.14 -13.41
CA VAL A 362 -3.54 -11.75 -12.10
C VAL A 362 -4.01 -13.17 -12.28
N HIS A 363 -3.38 -14.08 -11.54
CA HIS A 363 -3.74 -15.49 -11.46
C HIS A 363 -3.98 -15.85 -9.99
N LEU A 364 -5.24 -16.11 -9.65
CA LEU A 364 -5.69 -16.46 -8.31
C LEU A 364 -6.16 -17.91 -8.26
N GLN A 365 -5.99 -18.56 -7.12
CA GLN A 365 -6.44 -19.92 -6.88
C GLN A 365 -6.97 -20.08 -5.45
N GLY A 366 -7.86 -21.05 -5.28
CA GLY A 366 -8.34 -21.50 -3.97
C GLY A 366 -8.94 -22.90 -4.07
N THR A 367 -9.10 -23.57 -2.92
CA THR A 367 -9.75 -24.88 -2.85
C THR A 367 -10.88 -24.86 -1.83
N GLY A 368 -11.92 -25.65 -2.10
CA GLY A 368 -13.07 -25.81 -1.23
C GLY A 368 -13.52 -27.26 -1.20
N LYS A 369 -13.89 -27.74 -0.01
CA LYS A 369 -14.44 -29.08 0.19
C LYS A 369 -15.95 -29.06 -0.05
N ILE A 370 -16.46 -30.10 -0.68
CA ILE A 370 -17.88 -30.25 -1.04
C ILE A 370 -18.48 -31.37 -0.20
N GLY A 371 -19.69 -31.12 0.31
CA GLY A 371 -20.45 -32.07 1.10
C GLY A 371 -21.28 -33.03 0.28
N LYS A 372 -21.89 -34.00 0.96
CA LYS A 372 -22.82 -34.95 0.34
C LYS A 372 -24.04 -34.26 -0.28
N ASP A 373 -24.37 -33.06 0.18
CA ASP A 373 -25.42 -32.19 -0.35
C ASP A 373 -24.97 -31.41 -1.61
N GLY A 374 -23.74 -31.62 -2.08
CA GLY A 374 -23.19 -30.93 -3.24
C GLY A 374 -22.75 -29.49 -2.96
N LYS A 375 -22.75 -29.04 -1.70
CA LYS A 375 -22.46 -27.64 -1.33
C LYS A 375 -21.13 -27.50 -0.59
N LEU A 376 -20.61 -26.27 -0.52
CA LEU A 376 -19.38 -25.98 0.24
C LEU A 376 -19.51 -26.28 1.73
N ILE A 377 -18.57 -27.08 2.25
CA ILE A 377 -18.40 -27.33 3.68
C ILE A 377 -17.30 -26.42 4.25
N GLY A 378 -17.52 -25.95 5.48
CA GLY A 378 -16.51 -25.28 6.30
C GLY A 378 -17.09 -24.11 7.08
N LYS A 379 -16.38 -23.64 8.11
CA LYS A 379 -16.85 -22.57 9.02
C LYS A 379 -17.33 -21.29 8.31
N LYS A 380 -16.78 -20.97 7.13
CA LYS A 380 -17.11 -19.76 6.37
C LYS A 380 -17.87 -20.02 5.06
N LYS A 381 -18.06 -21.29 4.67
CA LYS A 381 -18.70 -21.74 3.41
C LYS A 381 -18.33 -20.91 2.17
N LYS A 382 -17.06 -20.49 2.04
CA LYS A 382 -16.58 -19.64 0.94
C LYS A 382 -15.11 -19.91 0.61
N ILE A 383 -14.73 -19.73 -0.65
CA ILE A 383 -13.36 -19.90 -1.13
C ILE A 383 -12.76 -18.52 -1.43
N LYS A 384 -11.87 -18.03 -0.57
CA LYS A 384 -11.12 -16.79 -0.84
C LYS A 384 -9.92 -17.10 -1.72
N LEU A 385 -9.86 -16.50 -2.91
CA LEU A 385 -8.79 -16.77 -3.86
C LEU A 385 -7.54 -15.96 -3.52
N LYS A 386 -6.37 -16.56 -3.70
CA LYS A 386 -5.04 -15.96 -3.44
C LYS A 386 -4.12 -16.17 -4.63
N HIS A 387 -3.05 -15.38 -4.74
CA HIS A 387 -2.07 -15.55 -5.81
C HIS A 387 -1.52 -16.99 -5.85
N ALA A 388 -1.46 -17.56 -7.06
CA ALA A 388 -0.87 -18.87 -7.27
C ALA A 388 0.62 -18.87 -6.86
N SER A 389 1.06 -19.87 -6.08
CA SER A 389 2.46 -19.97 -5.64
C SER A 389 3.38 -20.37 -6.81
N LYS A 390 4.68 -20.00 -6.72
CA LYS A 390 5.69 -20.25 -7.78
C LYS A 390 5.77 -21.73 -8.21
N LYS A 391 5.52 -22.67 -7.29
CA LYS A 391 5.50 -24.13 -7.54
C LYS A 391 4.45 -24.57 -8.57
N TRP A 392 3.45 -23.73 -8.84
CA TRP A 392 2.36 -24.00 -9.78
C TRP A 392 2.45 -23.20 -11.09
N ARG A 393 3.26 -22.14 -11.16
CA ARG A 393 3.47 -21.36 -12.39
C ARG A 393 4.11 -22.18 -13.51
N VAL A 394 5.03 -23.08 -13.16
CA VAL A 394 5.73 -24.00 -14.08
C VAL A 394 4.78 -25.04 -14.71
N LYS A 395 3.66 -25.37 -14.04
CA LYS A 395 2.70 -26.38 -14.53
C LYS A 395 1.63 -25.82 -15.48
N ALA A 396 1.41 -24.50 -15.48
CA ALA A 396 0.45 -23.86 -16.39
C ALA A 396 1.12 -23.42 -17.71
N SER A 397 2.43 -23.17 -17.72
CA SER A 397 3.18 -22.82 -18.94
C SER A 397 3.32 -23.97 -19.94
N HIS A 398 3.02 -25.21 -19.54
CA HIS A 398 2.95 -26.36 -20.45
C HIS A 398 1.58 -26.52 -21.15
N ILE A 399 0.66 -25.56 -21.01
CA ILE A 399 -0.70 -25.60 -21.58
C ILE A 399 -0.90 -24.50 -22.65
N HIS A 400 0.16 -23.74 -22.96
CA HIS A 400 0.24 -22.95 -24.20
C HIS A 400 1.34 -23.53 -25.08
N ASN A 401 1.02 -24.67 -25.71
CA ASN A 401 1.40 -25.02 -27.06
C ASN A 401 0.28 -25.88 -27.64
#